data_AF-A0A952RIZ7-F1
#
_entry.id   AF-A0A952RIZ7-F1
#
_cell.length_a   1.000
_cell.length_b   1.000
_cell.length_c   1.000
_cell.angle_alpha   90.00
_cell.angle_beta   90.00
_cell.angle_gamma   90.00
#
_symmetry.space_group_name_H-M   'P 1'
#
loop_
_entity.id
_entity.type
_entity.pdbx_description
1 polymer ?
#
loop_
_entity_poly.entity_id
_entity_poly.type
_entity_poly.pdbx_seq_one_letter_code
_entity_poly.pdbx_strand_id
1 'polypeptide(L)'
;MALIGLGLGRDAVSRAYYAAFHAACALLAQLGEQARTHRGVQRLLSTRVVATGRMDAAHLRTFQALQERRNIADYSVADVAPEEASVLVESARVFVEAARSLVSSD
;
A
#
# COMPACT_ATOMS: atom_id res chain seq x y z
N MET A 1 -12.89 -7.37 5.25
CA MET A 1 -13.34 -8.78 5.30
C MET A 1 -14.61 -9.06 4.48
N ALA A 2 -15.60 -8.15 4.43
CA ALA A 2 -16.85 -8.38 3.67
C ALA A 2 -16.64 -8.78 2.19
N LEU A 3 -15.76 -8.10 1.43
CA LEU A 3 -15.50 -8.43 0.01
C LEU A 3 -14.90 -9.83 -0.17
N ILE A 4 -14.00 -10.24 0.71
CA ILE A 4 -13.37 -11.56 0.66
C ILE A 4 -14.44 -12.65 0.89
N GLY A 5 -15.33 -12.46 1.87
CA GLY A 5 -16.43 -13.39 2.14
C GLY A 5 -17.45 -13.51 1.01
N LEU A 6 -17.49 -12.53 0.09
CA LEU A 6 -18.32 -12.56 -1.12
C LEU A 6 -17.59 -13.13 -2.35
N GLY A 7 -16.37 -13.64 -2.20
CA GLY A 7 -15.54 -14.12 -3.32
C GLY A 7 -14.92 -12.99 -4.16
N LEU A 8 -15.02 -11.74 -3.73
CA LEU A 8 -14.51 -10.56 -4.43
C LEU A 8 -13.06 -10.25 -4.03
N GLY A 9 -12.17 -11.24 -4.19
CA GLY A 9 -10.76 -11.14 -3.78
C GLY A 9 -9.98 -10.06 -4.53
N ARG A 10 -10.22 -9.94 -5.85
CA ARG A 10 -9.59 -8.91 -6.71
C ARG A 10 -9.93 -7.50 -6.23
N ASP A 11 -11.21 -7.29 -5.96
CA ASP A 11 -11.77 -6.06 -5.39
C ASP A 11 -11.17 -5.71 -4.02
N ALA A 12 -10.96 -6.70 -3.16
CA ALA A 12 -10.35 -6.52 -1.86
C ALA A 12 -8.87 -6.07 -1.97
N VAL A 13 -8.09 -6.70 -2.86
CA VAL A 13 -6.69 -6.34 -3.12
C VAL A 13 -6.57 -4.94 -3.71
N SER A 14 -7.44 -4.58 -4.66
CA SER A 14 -7.43 -3.24 -5.25
C SER A 14 -7.63 -2.16 -4.18
N ARG A 15 -8.63 -2.33 -3.31
CA ARG A 15 -8.91 -1.41 -2.19
C ARG A 15 -7.78 -1.40 -1.14
N ALA A 16 -7.17 -2.55 -0.85
CA ALA A 16 -6.02 -2.64 0.06
C ALA A 16 -4.84 -1.82 -0.46
N TYR A 17 -4.52 -1.92 -1.76
CA TYR A 17 -3.50 -1.10 -2.38
C TYR A 17 -3.83 0.39 -2.31
N TYR A 18 -5.05 0.80 -2.66
CA TYR A 18 -5.40 2.22 -2.65
C TYR A 18 -5.38 2.82 -1.24
N ALA A 19 -5.73 2.05 -0.20
CA ALA A 19 -5.56 2.48 1.19
C ALA A 19 -4.08 2.78 1.52
N ALA A 20 -3.17 1.86 1.18
CA ALA A 20 -1.74 2.07 1.36
C ALA A 20 -1.20 3.23 0.50
N PHE A 21 -1.66 3.35 -0.74
CA PHE A 21 -1.30 4.43 -1.66
C PHE A 21 -1.66 5.81 -1.10
N HIS A 22 -2.88 5.99 -0.61
CA HIS A 22 -3.30 7.27 -0.04
C HIS A 22 -2.57 7.60 1.26
N ALA A 23 -2.30 6.61 2.11
CA ALA A 23 -1.48 6.80 3.30
C ALA A 23 -0.03 7.22 2.96
N ALA A 24 0.56 6.61 1.93
CA ALA A 24 1.86 7.01 1.41
C ALA A 24 1.86 8.44 0.85
N CYS A 25 0.82 8.81 0.09
CA CYS A 25 0.67 10.17 -0.42
C CYS A 25 0.56 11.20 0.71
N ALA A 26 -0.23 10.91 1.76
CA ALA A 26 -0.36 11.79 2.91
C ALA A 26 0.97 11.98 3.65
N LEU A 27 1.70 10.88 3.90
CA LEU A 27 3.02 10.93 4.51
C LEU A 27 4.02 11.75 3.68
N LEU A 28 4.05 11.55 2.37
CA LEU A 28 4.91 12.32 1.47
C LEU A 28 4.52 13.82 1.45
N ALA A 29 3.22 14.12 1.45
CA ALA A 29 2.74 15.50 1.45
C ALA A 29 3.19 16.27 2.69
N GLN A 30 3.20 15.64 3.87
CA GLN A 30 3.74 16.26 5.10
C GLN A 30 5.24 16.56 4.99
N LEU A 31 5.98 15.77 4.22
CA LEU A 31 7.39 16.02 3.93
C LEU A 31 7.60 17.05 2.81
N GLY A 32 6.53 17.70 2.32
CA GLY A 32 6.58 18.65 1.20
C GLY A 32 6.79 17.99 -0.17
N GLU A 33 6.58 16.69 -0.27
CA GLU A 33 6.84 15.89 -1.47
C GLU A 33 5.53 15.52 -2.18
N GLN A 34 5.52 15.56 -3.52
CA GLN A 34 4.36 15.19 -4.32
C GLN A 34 4.77 14.35 -5.53
N ALA A 35 4.14 13.18 -5.69
CA ALA A 35 4.28 12.34 -6.88
C ALA A 35 3.03 12.40 -7.76
N ARG A 36 3.23 12.33 -9.07
CA ARG A 36 2.15 12.30 -10.08
C ARG A 36 1.85 10.89 -10.61
N THR A 37 2.61 9.89 -10.17
CA THR A 37 2.49 8.50 -10.65
C THR A 37 2.69 7.52 -9.50
N HIS A 38 2.14 6.31 -9.62
CA HIS A 38 2.33 5.24 -8.64
C HIS A 38 3.81 4.89 -8.42
N ARG A 39 4.58 4.78 -9.51
CA ARG A 39 6.03 4.57 -9.44
C ARG A 39 6.76 5.74 -8.78
N GLY A 40 6.26 6.97 -8.98
CA GLY A 40 6.77 8.16 -8.29
C GLY A 40 6.60 8.07 -6.77
N VAL A 41 5.43 7.63 -6.30
CA VAL A 41 5.18 7.42 -4.86
C VAL A 41 6.13 6.39 -4.29
N GLN A 42 6.29 5.24 -4.94
CA GLN A 42 7.23 4.19 -4.52
C GLN A 42 8.68 4.71 -4.44
N ARG A 43 9.11 5.51 -5.43
CA ARG A 43 10.46 6.12 -5.43
C ARG A 43 10.64 7.06 -4.24
N LEU A 44 9.67 7.95 -4.02
CA LEU A 44 9.76 8.93 -2.92
C LEU A 44 9.69 8.24 -1.55
N LEU A 45 8.85 7.22 -1.37
CA LEU A 45 8.85 6.40 -0.16
C LEU A 45 10.24 5.81 0.11
N SER A 46 10.88 5.24 -0.91
CA SER A 46 12.22 4.68 -0.80
C SER A 46 13.24 5.74 -0.36
N THR A 47 13.30 6.87 -1.04
CA THR A 47 14.39 7.85 -0.85
C THR A 47 14.14 8.84 0.28
N ARG A 48 12.88 9.15 0.61
CA ARG A 48 12.52 10.19 1.61
C ARG A 48 12.10 9.63 2.95
N VAL A 49 11.61 8.39 2.98
CA VAL A 49 11.08 7.77 4.21
C VAL A 49 11.96 6.61 4.66
N VAL A 50 12.23 5.63 3.79
CA VAL A 50 12.99 4.44 4.18
C VAL A 50 14.48 4.74 4.28
N ALA A 51 15.07 5.40 3.27
CA ALA A 51 16.50 5.74 3.30
C ALA A 51 16.87 6.73 4.42
N THR A 52 15.89 7.43 5.00
CA THR A 52 16.07 8.33 6.14
C THR A 52 15.82 7.67 7.49
N GLY A 53 15.48 6.37 7.50
CA GLY A 53 15.23 5.59 8.72
C GLY A 53 13.86 5.84 9.36
N ARG A 54 12.96 6.59 8.72
CA ARG A 54 11.61 6.86 9.26
C ARG A 54 10.69 5.64 9.19
N MET A 55 10.92 4.74 8.23
CA MET A 55 10.24 3.44 8.12
C MET A 55 11.22 2.36 7.69
N ASP A 56 11.00 1.14 8.17
CA ASP A 56 11.80 0.00 7.75
C ASP A 56 11.58 -0.36 6.28
N ALA A 57 12.62 -0.92 5.65
CA ALA A 57 12.55 -1.41 4.28
C ALA A 57 11.47 -2.49 4.05
N ALA A 58 11.02 -3.16 5.11
CA ALA A 58 9.90 -4.10 5.06
C ALA A 58 8.61 -3.42 4.57
N HIS A 59 8.32 -2.21 5.04
CA HIS A 59 7.13 -1.49 4.61
C HIS A 59 7.17 -1.09 3.13
N LEU A 60 8.34 -0.74 2.61
CA LEU A 60 8.50 -0.49 1.18
C LEU A 60 8.27 -1.75 0.36
N ARG A 61 8.76 -2.91 0.80
CA ARG A 61 8.48 -4.20 0.15
C ARG A 61 6.98 -4.53 0.18
N THR A 62 6.31 -4.31 1.30
CA THR A 62 4.86 -4.45 1.41
C THR A 62 4.12 -3.57 0.41
N PHE A 63 4.49 -2.29 0.31
CA PHE A 63 3.88 -1.36 -0.64
C PHE A 63 4.07 -1.82 -2.10
N GLN A 64 5.25 -2.31 -2.43
CA GLN A 64 5.58 -2.84 -3.77
C GLN A 64 4.74 -4.07 -4.10
N ALA A 65 4.63 -5.03 -3.17
CA ALA A 65 3.82 -6.22 -3.34
C ALA A 65 2.34 -5.89 -3.52
N LEU A 66 1.81 -4.92 -2.75
CA LEU A 66 0.43 -4.44 -2.92
C LEU A 66 0.21 -3.82 -4.31
N GLN A 67 1.15 -3.01 -4.78
CA GLN A 67 1.05 -2.38 -6.10
C GLN A 67 1.07 -3.42 -7.23
N GLU A 68 2.01 -4.36 -7.16
CA GLU A 68 2.10 -5.45 -8.13
C GLU A 68 0.83 -6.29 -8.13
N ARG A 69 0.34 -6.68 -6.95
CA ARG A 69 -0.85 -7.51 -6.89
C ARG A 69 -2.11 -6.78 -7.31
N ARG A 70 -2.23 -5.48 -7.03
CA ARG A 70 -3.31 -4.65 -7.57
C ARG A 70 -3.26 -4.60 -9.09
N ASN A 71 -2.09 -4.47 -9.71
CA ASN A 71 -1.99 -4.50 -11.18
C ASN A 71 -2.52 -5.83 -11.75
N ILE A 72 -2.19 -6.96 -11.12
CA ILE A 72 -2.70 -8.26 -11.53
C ILE A 72 -4.21 -8.34 -11.30
N ALA A 73 -4.68 -7.94 -10.11
CA ALA A 73 -6.10 -7.97 -9.76
C ALA A 73 -6.96 -7.08 -10.66
N ASP A 74 -6.47 -5.92 -11.11
CA ASP A 74 -7.26 -4.99 -11.92
C ASP A 74 -7.19 -5.29 -13.42
N TYR A 75 -6.04 -5.77 -13.91
CA TYR A 75 -5.79 -5.85 -15.37
C TYR A 75 -5.56 -7.27 -15.91
N SER A 76 -5.46 -8.27 -15.05
CA SER A 76 -5.38 -9.68 -15.46
C SER A 76 -6.75 -10.37 -15.39
N VAL A 77 -6.81 -11.60 -15.90
CA VAL A 77 -7.92 -12.54 -15.69
C VAL A 77 -7.67 -13.47 -14.50
N ALA A 78 -6.50 -13.36 -13.85
CA ALA A 78 -6.15 -14.19 -12.71
C ALA A 78 -7.02 -13.86 -11.48
N ASP A 79 -7.56 -14.91 -10.86
CA ASP A 79 -8.26 -14.80 -9.59
C ASP A 79 -7.29 -14.57 -8.42
N VAL A 80 -7.86 -14.11 -7.31
CA VAL A 80 -7.16 -13.90 -6.04
C VAL A 80 -7.82 -14.79 -5.01
N ALA A 81 -7.03 -15.68 -4.42
CA ALA A 81 -7.52 -16.58 -3.37
C ALA A 81 -7.93 -15.78 -2.12
N PRO A 82 -8.98 -16.20 -1.38
CA PRO A 82 -9.41 -15.52 -0.16
C PRO A 82 -8.30 -15.32 0.87
N GLU A 83 -7.44 -16.32 1.04
CA GLU A 83 -6.32 -16.30 1.98
C GLU A 83 -5.27 -15.27 1.56
N GLU A 84 -4.96 -15.22 0.26
CA GLU A 84 -4.06 -14.23 -0.31
C GLU A 84 -4.61 -12.81 -0.13
N ALA A 85 -5.90 -12.61 -0.46
CA ALA A 85 -6.57 -11.32 -0.27
C ALA A 85 -6.53 -10.90 1.20
N SER A 86 -6.73 -11.83 2.14
CA SER A 86 -6.68 -11.56 3.58
C SER A 86 -5.29 -11.10 4.02
N VAL A 87 -4.24 -11.79 3.57
CA VAL A 87 -2.84 -11.43 3.87
C VAL A 87 -2.50 -10.03 3.34
N LEU A 88 -2.93 -9.70 2.12
CA LEU A 88 -2.66 -8.39 1.52
C LEU A 88 -3.45 -7.27 2.20
N VAL A 89 -4.72 -7.51 2.57
CA VAL A 89 -5.51 -6.55 3.34
C VAL A 89 -4.85 -6.25 4.68
N GLU A 90 -4.37 -7.28 5.38
CA GLU A 90 -3.67 -7.11 6.64
C GLU A 90 -2.31 -6.40 6.46
N SER A 91 -1.58 -6.73 5.40
CA SER A 91 -0.33 -6.07 5.06
C SER A 91 -0.53 -4.58 4.77
N ALA A 92 -1.61 -4.22 4.05
CA ALA A 92 -1.99 -2.83 3.82
C ALA A 92 -2.37 -2.13 5.14
N ARG A 93 -3.10 -2.80 6.03
CA ARG A 93 -3.44 -2.26 7.36
C ARG A 93 -2.18 -1.92 8.16
N VAL A 94 -1.22 -2.84 8.25
CA VAL A 94 0.06 -2.62 8.95
C VAL A 94 0.83 -1.44 8.33
N PHE A 95 0.87 -1.33 7.00
CA PHE A 95 1.50 -0.20 6.33
C PHE A 95 0.81 1.13 6.64
N VAL A 96 -0.53 1.15 6.59
CA VAL A 96 -1.34 2.36 6.86
C VAL A 96 -1.12 2.85 8.29
N GLU A 97 -1.07 1.96 9.28
CA GLU A 97 -0.79 2.35 10.67
C GLU A 97 0.62 2.92 10.84
N ALA A 98 1.63 2.32 10.21
CA ALA A 98 3.00 2.84 10.24
C ALA A 98 3.12 4.21 9.56
N ALA A 99 2.40 4.43 8.45
CA ALA A 99 2.34 5.74 7.81
C ALA A 99 1.60 6.76 8.69
N ARG A 100 0.49 6.37 9.32
CA ARG A 100 -0.29 7.22 10.24
C ARG A 100 0.52 7.67 11.45
N SER A 101 1.28 6.78 12.08
CA SER A 101 2.10 7.14 13.25
C SER A 101 3.14 8.21 12.94
N LEU A 102 3.58 8.30 11.68
CA LEU A 102 4.50 9.33 11.22
C LEU A 102 3.80 10.63 10.83
N VAL A 103 2.51 10.58 10.51
CA VAL A 103 1.76 11.76 10.09
C VAL A 103 1.29 12.62 11.28
N SER A 104 1.03 11.99 12.43
CA SER A 104 0.45 12.67 13.61
C SER A 104 1.47 13.03 14.70
N SER A 105 2.77 13.04 14.39
CA SER A 105 3.85 13.25 15.36
C SER A 105 4.54 14.62 15.26
N ASP A 106 3.83 15.66 14.80
CA ASP A 106 4.24 17.07 14.91
C ASP A 106 3.29 17.83 15.85
#